data_AF-A0A9Q3SYR1-F1
#
_entry.id   AF-A0A9Q3SYR1-F1
#
_cell.length_a   1.000
_cell.length_b   1.000
_cell.length_c   1.000
_cell.angle_alpha   90.00
_cell.angle_beta   90.00
_cell.angle_gamma   90.00
#
_symmetry.space_group_name_H-M   'P 1'
#
loop_
_entity.id
_entity.type
_entity.pdbx_description
1 polymer ?
#
loop_
_entity_poly.entity_id
_entity_poly.type
_entity_poly.pdbx_seq_one_letter_code
_entity_poly.pdbx_strand_id
1 'polypeptide(L)'
;MIKQKASKNDVWQEVLDQKHHQVACLTDDFMRITSSEVNNISKVLNGPDFRNLAKFDKREDLPNVFQEKELNILPLSNREFAIGHFNEYTNFNREKTPNLLTFKLPSYDTLNTNVKKWNENSWINATSAVHAFDMAFDDEDLIHTLDGRMGSGKWAYEINSLRSKLIKMTVNNATIEIDSVFETKKAIYIIEAKRVKESNFLIRQLYFPYRKLISDLNIVQKPIIPVFYEIDSQTQLAKIRLFEFQNSDNYNSIHEFKRFEFQFVDQKFEINTKSDFIIYAKTVQTVPTKSNLFPQANDLSKVLALLLDLNEKEMNVSEIALQFGFDVRQSDYYANVLVYFGLANKNSYKKFALTTLGHRLANQPQAEKNAMFAREVVRDHLFNMAFMTHQKSDLTANSVYQLMKQENMTLSENTLMRRASTIINYVKWIDAQFI
;
A
#
# COMPACT_ATOMS: atom_id res chain seq x y z
N MET A 1 -20.18 -34.90 16.05
CA MET A 1 -18.96 -34.18 16.46
C MET A 1 -18.22 -33.73 15.20
N ILE A 2 -18.17 -32.43 14.95
CA ILE A 2 -17.34 -31.89 13.86
C ILE A 2 -15.88 -32.11 14.30
N LYS A 3 -15.14 -33.01 13.64
CA LYS A 3 -13.71 -33.20 13.93
C LYS A 3 -13.00 -31.86 13.71
N GLN A 4 -12.39 -31.33 14.76
CA GLN A 4 -11.60 -30.10 14.69
C GLN A 4 -10.51 -30.26 13.62
N LYS A 5 -10.38 -29.26 12.74
CA LYS A 5 -9.40 -29.28 11.65
C LYS A 5 -8.00 -29.18 12.25
N ALA A 6 -7.11 -30.13 11.97
CA ALA A 6 -5.73 -30.06 12.41
C ALA A 6 -5.03 -28.84 11.82
N SER A 7 -4.24 -28.16 12.64
CA SER A 7 -3.42 -27.03 12.24
C SER A 7 -2.15 -27.49 11.49
N LYS A 8 -1.43 -26.53 10.88
CA LYS A 8 -0.11 -26.76 10.30
C LYS A 8 0.86 -27.36 11.33
N ASN A 9 0.81 -26.91 12.58
CA ASN A 9 1.65 -27.42 13.67
C ASN A 9 1.33 -28.89 13.99
N ASP A 10 0.05 -29.22 14.14
CA ASP A 10 -0.38 -30.59 14.49
C ASP A 10 0.06 -31.61 13.44
N VAL A 11 -0.09 -31.26 12.15
CA VAL A 11 0.30 -32.15 11.05
C VAL A 11 1.81 -32.35 11.00
N TRP A 12 2.60 -31.29 11.11
CA TRP A 12 4.06 -31.42 11.06
C TRP A 12 4.65 -32.11 12.30
N GLN A 13 4.02 -31.94 13.46
CA GLN A 13 4.36 -32.70 14.67
C GLN A 13 4.21 -34.20 14.40
N GLU A 14 3.02 -34.63 13.94
CA GLU A 14 2.75 -36.04 13.62
C GLU A 14 3.71 -36.60 12.56
N VAL A 15 4.00 -35.82 11.50
CA VAL A 15 4.94 -36.22 10.44
C VAL A 15 6.33 -36.52 11.01
N LEU A 16 6.83 -35.65 11.89
CA LEU A 16 8.17 -35.82 12.47
C LEU A 16 8.19 -36.87 13.59
N ASP A 17 7.08 -37.10 14.29
CA ASP A 17 6.98 -38.16 15.31
C ASP A 17 6.99 -39.55 14.66
N GLN A 18 6.25 -39.74 13.57
CA GLN A 18 6.31 -40.97 12.77
C GLN A 18 7.69 -41.22 12.16
N LYS A 19 8.50 -40.18 11.99
CA LYS A 19 9.85 -40.24 11.40
C LYS A 19 10.96 -39.93 12.42
N HIS A 20 10.69 -40.03 13.72
CA HIS A 20 11.61 -39.58 14.78
C HIS A 20 13.02 -40.22 14.70
N HIS A 21 13.12 -41.50 14.34
CA HIS A 21 14.42 -42.16 14.16
C HIS A 21 15.23 -41.57 12.99
N GLN A 22 14.58 -41.17 11.90
CA GLN A 22 15.25 -40.56 10.74
C GLN A 22 15.71 -39.13 11.05
N VAL A 23 14.95 -38.40 11.87
CA VAL A 23 15.32 -37.06 12.35
C VAL A 23 16.47 -37.13 13.36
N ALA A 24 16.47 -38.13 14.25
CA ALA A 24 17.54 -38.32 15.23
C ALA A 24 18.86 -38.77 14.57
N CYS A 25 18.76 -39.52 13.48
CA CYS A 25 19.90 -40.08 12.75
C CYS A 25 19.88 -39.59 11.30
N LEU A 26 20.00 -38.28 11.06
CA LEU A 26 20.19 -37.72 9.72
C LEU A 26 21.53 -38.20 9.14
N THR A 27 21.54 -39.41 8.59
CA THR A 27 22.73 -40.11 8.05
C THR A 27 23.28 -39.46 6.79
N ASP A 28 22.43 -38.79 6.01
CA ASP A 28 22.75 -38.13 4.73
C ASP A 28 22.67 -36.59 4.81
N ASP A 29 22.91 -36.01 6.00
CA ASP A 29 22.70 -34.59 6.35
C ASP A 29 21.24 -34.10 6.32
N PHE A 30 20.36 -34.79 5.60
CA PHE A 30 18.93 -34.55 5.52
C PHE A 30 18.15 -35.85 5.30
N MET A 31 16.87 -35.84 5.64
CA MET A 31 15.93 -36.91 5.31
C MET A 31 15.07 -36.53 4.09
N ARG A 32 14.61 -37.51 3.33
CA ARG A 32 13.71 -37.29 2.18
C ARG A 32 12.27 -37.55 2.58
N ILE A 33 11.37 -36.73 2.04
CA ILE A 33 9.94 -36.89 2.21
C ILE A 33 9.20 -36.47 0.95
N THR A 34 8.11 -37.16 0.64
CA THR A 34 7.25 -36.82 -0.49
C THR A 34 6.04 -36.02 -0.05
N SER A 35 5.54 -35.16 -0.94
CA SER A 35 4.27 -34.45 -0.71
C SER A 35 3.09 -35.40 -0.51
N SER A 36 3.14 -36.60 -1.10
CA SER A 36 2.11 -37.63 -0.92
C SER A 36 2.11 -38.22 0.48
N GLU A 37 3.28 -38.51 1.06
CA GLU A 37 3.38 -39.00 2.44
C GLU A 37 2.78 -38.01 3.44
N VAL A 38 3.17 -36.73 3.34
CA VAL A 38 2.65 -35.67 4.21
C VAL A 38 1.16 -35.47 4.01
N ASN A 39 0.68 -35.48 2.76
CA ASN A 39 -0.76 -35.36 2.48
C ASN A 39 -1.57 -36.53 3.04
N ASN A 40 -1.03 -37.75 3.06
CA ASN A 40 -1.72 -38.91 3.63
C ASN A 40 -1.92 -38.73 5.14
N ILE A 41 -0.88 -38.28 5.86
CA ILE A 41 -0.97 -37.96 7.30
C ILE A 41 -1.95 -36.80 7.52
N SER A 42 -1.81 -35.72 6.75
CA SER A 42 -2.71 -34.56 6.86
C SER A 42 -4.17 -34.93 6.65
N LYS A 43 -4.49 -35.78 5.67
CA LYS A 43 -5.88 -36.26 5.42
C LYS A 43 -6.46 -37.01 6.62
N VAL A 44 -5.67 -37.87 7.27
CA VAL A 44 -6.11 -38.60 8.48
C VAL A 44 -6.44 -37.63 9.61
N LEU A 45 -5.66 -36.55 9.73
CA LEU A 45 -5.83 -35.49 10.71
C LEU A 45 -6.85 -34.41 10.29
N ASN A 46 -7.46 -34.52 9.10
CA ASN A 46 -8.31 -33.48 8.52
C ASN A 46 -7.58 -32.11 8.44
N GLY A 47 -6.31 -32.10 8.05
CA GLY A 47 -5.44 -30.93 7.95
C GLY A 47 -5.38 -30.27 6.56
N PRO A 48 -4.52 -29.25 6.37
CA PRO A 48 -4.30 -28.59 5.07
C PRO A 48 -3.56 -29.47 4.06
N ASP A 49 -3.67 -29.16 2.77
CA ASP A 49 -2.81 -29.80 1.75
C ASP A 49 -1.33 -29.40 1.89
N PHE A 50 -0.46 -30.19 1.26
CA PHE A 50 0.98 -30.00 1.31
C PHE A 50 1.44 -28.60 0.88
N ARG A 51 0.80 -27.97 -0.12
CA ARG A 51 1.19 -26.64 -0.58
C ARG A 51 1.03 -25.60 0.53
N ASN A 52 -0.05 -25.69 1.28
CA ASN A 52 -0.29 -24.84 2.45
C ASN A 52 0.61 -25.23 3.64
N LEU A 53 0.90 -26.53 3.80
CA LEU A 53 1.78 -27.03 4.86
C LEU A 53 3.24 -26.61 4.67
N ALA A 54 3.73 -26.51 3.42
CA ALA A 54 5.12 -26.18 3.09
C ALA A 54 5.34 -24.69 2.73
N LYS A 55 4.34 -23.83 2.96
CA LYS A 55 4.45 -22.38 2.75
C LYS A 55 5.16 -21.74 3.95
N PHE A 56 6.49 -21.60 3.84
CA PHE A 56 7.38 -21.03 4.86
C PHE A 56 8.19 -19.86 4.27
N ASP A 57 7.52 -18.78 3.90
CA ASP A 57 8.14 -17.67 3.16
C ASP A 57 9.13 -16.87 4.05
N LYS A 58 8.95 -16.93 5.37
CA LYS A 58 9.83 -16.38 6.41
C LYS A 58 10.03 -17.36 7.57
N ARG A 59 11.05 -17.12 8.40
CA ARG A 59 11.36 -17.99 9.57
C ARG A 59 10.17 -18.16 10.51
N GLU A 60 9.39 -17.11 10.69
CA GLU A 60 8.22 -17.10 11.58
C GLU A 60 7.06 -17.99 11.08
N ASP A 61 7.07 -18.40 9.81
CA ASP A 61 6.06 -19.30 9.23
C ASP A 61 6.34 -20.79 9.53
N LEU A 62 7.54 -21.11 10.05
CA LEU A 62 7.95 -22.46 10.38
C LEU A 62 7.09 -23.03 11.52
N PRO A 63 6.66 -24.30 11.45
CA PRO A 63 6.01 -24.98 12.56
C PRO A 63 6.92 -25.02 13.79
N ASN A 64 6.33 -25.05 14.99
CA ASN A 64 7.06 -25.08 16.26
C ASN A 64 8.08 -26.22 16.30
N VAL A 65 7.70 -27.43 15.87
CA VAL A 65 8.59 -28.59 15.82
C VAL A 65 9.79 -28.41 14.87
N PHE A 66 9.65 -27.58 13.82
CA PHE A 66 10.78 -27.22 12.95
C PHE A 66 11.70 -26.22 13.65
N GLN A 67 11.15 -25.22 14.34
CA GLN A 67 11.92 -24.25 15.10
C GLN A 67 12.69 -24.92 16.25
N GLU A 68 12.02 -25.76 17.05
CA GLU A 68 12.59 -26.49 18.19
C GLU A 68 13.75 -27.41 17.78
N LYS A 69 13.64 -28.05 16.60
CA LYS A 69 14.64 -28.99 16.08
C LYS A 69 15.62 -28.35 15.09
N GLU A 70 15.53 -27.04 14.86
CA GLU A 70 16.32 -26.31 13.86
C GLU A 70 16.27 -26.96 12.46
N LEU A 71 15.07 -27.38 12.05
CA LEU A 71 14.82 -28.03 10.76
C LEU A 71 14.24 -27.03 9.76
N ASN A 72 14.52 -27.30 8.50
CA ASN A 72 14.05 -26.56 7.33
C ASN A 72 13.73 -27.54 6.19
N ILE A 73 13.03 -27.08 5.13
CA ILE A 73 12.55 -27.94 4.03
C ILE A 73 12.83 -27.35 2.64
N LEU A 74 13.62 -28.09 1.87
CA LEU A 74 13.98 -27.75 0.50
C LEU A 74 13.35 -28.71 -0.51
N PRO A 75 12.82 -28.22 -1.65
CA PRO A 75 12.39 -29.10 -2.73
C PRO A 75 13.58 -29.75 -3.44
N LEU A 76 13.50 -31.07 -3.62
CA LEU A 76 14.37 -31.85 -4.49
C LEU A 76 13.74 -32.05 -5.88
N SER A 77 12.40 -32.10 -5.94
CA SER A 77 11.61 -32.14 -7.17
C SER A 77 10.22 -31.56 -6.94
N ASN A 78 9.32 -31.67 -7.91
CA ASN A 78 7.90 -31.31 -7.73
C ASN A 78 7.14 -32.21 -6.72
N ARG A 79 7.72 -33.33 -6.29
CA ARG A 79 7.08 -34.31 -5.39
C ARG A 79 7.89 -34.68 -4.17
N GLU A 80 9.21 -34.45 -4.18
CA GLU A 80 10.14 -34.87 -3.14
C GLU A 80 10.86 -33.65 -2.54
N PHE A 81 11.07 -33.69 -1.23
CA PHE A 81 11.63 -32.63 -0.41
C PHE A 81 12.67 -33.21 0.55
N ALA A 82 13.68 -32.41 0.86
CA ALA A 82 14.67 -32.68 1.88
C ALA A 82 14.29 -31.92 3.16
N ILE A 83 14.33 -32.60 4.31
CA ILE A 83 14.24 -31.97 5.63
C ILE A 83 15.59 -32.13 6.32
N GLY A 84 16.18 -31.00 6.74
CA GLY A 84 17.49 -30.99 7.36
C GLY A 84 17.80 -29.63 8.00
N HIS A 85 19.00 -29.50 8.57
CA HIS A 85 19.43 -28.29 9.27
C HIS A 85 19.93 -27.21 8.29
N PHE A 86 19.12 -26.82 7.31
CA PHE A 86 19.50 -25.89 6.24
C PHE A 86 19.44 -24.42 6.69
N ASN A 87 20.38 -23.59 6.24
CA ASN A 87 20.29 -22.14 6.39
C ASN A 87 19.55 -21.52 5.18
N GLU A 88 18.20 -21.56 5.21
CA GLU A 88 17.39 -21.17 4.03
C GLU A 88 17.07 -19.68 3.93
N TYR A 89 17.27 -18.90 4.99
CA TYR A 89 16.74 -17.55 5.15
C TYR A 89 17.83 -16.51 5.33
N THR A 90 17.69 -15.35 4.68
CA THR A 90 18.55 -14.20 4.91
C THR A 90 17.75 -13.02 5.49
N ASN A 91 18.43 -12.15 6.23
CA ASN A 91 17.83 -10.93 6.75
C ASN A 91 17.96 -9.81 5.73
N PHE A 92 16.94 -8.95 5.66
CA PHE A 92 17.08 -7.70 4.92
C PHE A 92 18.08 -6.78 5.62
N ASN A 93 18.93 -6.09 4.85
CA ASN A 93 19.76 -5.03 5.39
C ASN A 93 18.85 -3.90 5.94
N ARG A 94 19.16 -3.42 7.14
CA ARG A 94 18.38 -2.41 7.89
C ARG A 94 18.93 -0.99 7.77
N GLU A 95 20.03 -0.80 7.05
CA GLU A 95 20.58 0.52 6.79
C GLU A 95 19.53 1.43 6.16
N LYS A 96 19.52 2.70 6.60
CA LYS A 96 18.57 3.70 6.10
C LYS A 96 18.99 4.16 4.72
N THR A 97 18.04 4.11 3.79
CA THR A 97 18.20 4.73 2.48
C THR A 97 18.11 6.25 2.64
N PRO A 98 19.06 7.03 2.09
CA PRO A 98 19.15 8.46 2.40
C PRO A 98 17.98 9.30 1.84
N ASN A 99 17.34 8.87 0.73
CA ASN A 99 16.29 9.64 0.07
C ASN A 99 15.10 8.74 -0.30
N LEU A 100 13.90 9.12 0.14
CA LEU A 100 12.63 8.53 -0.30
C LEU A 100 12.11 9.33 -1.50
N LEU A 101 11.96 8.67 -2.65
CA LEU A 101 11.39 9.30 -3.84
C LEU A 101 9.86 9.14 -3.86
N THR A 102 9.18 10.02 -4.59
CA THR A 102 7.73 9.93 -4.79
C THR A 102 7.39 9.85 -6.27
N PHE A 103 6.47 8.97 -6.63
CA PHE A 103 6.00 8.82 -8.00
C PHE A 103 4.50 9.06 -8.08
N LYS A 104 4.11 9.92 -9.01
CA LYS A 104 2.71 10.07 -9.40
C LYS A 104 2.39 8.96 -10.39
N LEU A 105 1.36 8.17 -10.08
CA LEU A 105 0.85 7.19 -11.04
C LEU A 105 0.40 7.91 -12.31
N PRO A 106 0.50 7.30 -13.50
CA PRO A 106 -0.03 7.84 -14.74
C PRO A 106 -1.55 7.63 -14.86
N SER A 107 -2.23 8.46 -15.65
CA SER A 107 -3.69 8.45 -15.79
C SER A 107 -4.16 7.35 -16.75
N TYR A 108 -4.03 6.09 -16.34
CA TYR A 108 -4.61 4.94 -17.03
C TYR A 108 -5.74 4.35 -16.19
N ASP A 109 -6.90 4.07 -16.79
CA ASP A 109 -8.09 3.61 -16.06
C ASP A 109 -7.83 2.35 -15.21
N THR A 110 -7.00 1.44 -15.71
CA THR A 110 -6.63 0.19 -15.02
C THR A 110 -5.66 0.41 -13.84
N LEU A 111 -4.83 1.45 -13.91
CA LEU A 111 -3.93 1.89 -12.84
C LEU A 111 -4.53 3.01 -11.97
N ASN A 112 -5.69 3.55 -12.31
CA ASN A 112 -6.40 4.54 -11.51
C ASN A 112 -7.46 3.87 -10.62
N THR A 113 -7.05 2.79 -9.96
CA THR A 113 -7.87 2.02 -9.03
C THR A 113 -7.31 2.14 -7.62
N ASN A 114 -8.01 1.59 -6.61
CA ASN A 114 -7.55 1.71 -5.23
C ASN A 114 -6.24 0.92 -5.01
N VAL A 115 -5.11 1.65 -4.92
CA VAL A 115 -3.75 1.11 -4.69
C VAL A 115 -3.70 0.14 -3.50
N LYS A 116 -4.51 0.37 -2.45
CA LYS A 116 -4.57 -0.51 -1.27
C LYS A 116 -5.11 -1.92 -1.59
N LYS A 117 -5.85 -2.08 -2.70
CA LYS A 117 -6.44 -3.35 -3.14
C LYS A 117 -5.62 -4.05 -4.23
N TRP A 118 -4.56 -3.42 -4.73
CA TRP A 118 -3.72 -3.96 -5.78
C TRP A 118 -3.03 -5.24 -5.39
N ASN A 119 -2.88 -6.13 -6.37
CA ASN A 119 -2.00 -7.28 -6.24
C ASN A 119 -0.56 -6.97 -6.60
N GLU A 120 0.33 -7.91 -6.33
CA GLU A 120 1.76 -7.83 -6.61
C GLU A 120 2.01 -7.44 -8.08
N ASN A 121 1.29 -8.06 -9.01
CA ASN A 121 1.39 -7.73 -10.44
C ASN A 121 0.92 -6.31 -10.75
N SER A 122 -0.15 -5.81 -10.11
CA SER A 122 -0.58 -4.41 -10.25
C SER A 122 0.50 -3.44 -9.78
N TRP A 123 1.20 -3.76 -8.69
CA TRP A 123 2.32 -2.97 -8.18
C TRP A 123 3.53 -2.99 -9.13
N ILE A 124 3.87 -4.15 -9.70
CA ILE A 124 4.91 -4.27 -10.74
C ILE A 124 4.55 -3.41 -11.95
N ASN A 125 3.33 -3.54 -12.47
CA ASN A 125 2.86 -2.76 -13.62
C ASN A 125 2.90 -1.26 -13.37
N ALA A 126 2.45 -0.81 -12.19
CA ALA A 126 2.49 0.59 -11.82
C ALA A 126 3.92 1.13 -11.69
N THR A 127 4.83 0.34 -11.15
CA THR A 127 6.26 0.69 -10.99
C THR A 127 6.95 0.83 -12.33
N SER A 128 6.65 -0.08 -13.26
CA SER A 128 7.09 0.02 -14.66
C SER A 128 6.51 1.26 -15.35
N ALA A 129 5.22 1.55 -15.16
CA ALA A 129 4.55 2.67 -15.81
C ALA A 129 5.07 4.06 -15.37
N VAL A 130 5.71 4.16 -14.20
CA VAL A 130 6.36 5.40 -13.72
C VAL A 130 7.88 5.41 -13.94
N HIS A 131 8.42 4.41 -14.65
CA HIS A 131 9.86 4.24 -14.88
C HIS A 131 10.70 4.13 -13.59
N ALA A 132 10.09 3.67 -12.49
CA ALA A 132 10.80 3.50 -11.22
C ALA A 132 11.76 2.30 -11.28
N PHE A 133 11.45 1.27 -12.06
CA PHE A 133 12.41 0.19 -12.33
C PHE A 133 13.62 0.70 -13.09
N ASP A 134 13.42 1.55 -14.09
CA ASP A 134 14.49 2.12 -14.92
C ASP A 134 15.51 2.85 -14.03
N MET A 135 15.00 3.71 -13.14
CA MET A 135 15.81 4.42 -12.14
C MET A 135 16.48 3.49 -11.12
N ALA A 136 15.76 2.49 -10.62
CA ALA A 136 16.30 1.55 -9.65
C ALA A 136 17.42 0.68 -10.25
N PHE A 137 17.28 0.32 -11.51
CA PHE A 137 18.20 -0.56 -12.23
C PHE A 137 19.36 0.17 -12.89
N ASP A 138 19.25 1.51 -13.05
CA ASP A 138 20.16 2.30 -13.88
C ASP A 138 20.22 1.75 -15.32
N ASP A 139 19.04 1.38 -15.83
CA ASP A 139 18.87 0.77 -17.14
C ASP A 139 17.53 1.13 -17.76
N GLU A 140 17.48 1.16 -19.09
CA GLU A 140 16.31 1.61 -19.86
C GLU A 140 15.88 0.51 -20.83
N ASP A 141 14.75 0.71 -21.54
CA ASP A 141 14.20 -0.26 -22.50
C ASP A 141 13.90 -1.65 -21.90
N LEU A 142 13.36 -1.68 -20.67
CA LEU A 142 12.96 -2.90 -19.98
C LEU A 142 11.81 -3.60 -20.73
N ILE A 143 12.08 -4.79 -21.25
CA ILE A 143 11.08 -5.64 -21.90
C ILE A 143 10.69 -6.77 -20.97
N HIS A 144 9.40 -6.96 -20.74
CA HIS A 144 8.88 -8.10 -20.00
C HIS A 144 9.02 -9.39 -20.85
N THR A 145 9.77 -10.39 -20.38
CA THR A 145 10.11 -11.57 -21.20
C THR A 145 9.62 -12.91 -20.64
N LEU A 146 9.48 -13.06 -19.33
CA LEU A 146 9.08 -14.32 -18.69
C LEU A 146 8.27 -14.06 -17.40
N ASP A 147 7.27 -14.89 -17.15
CA ASP A 147 6.52 -14.93 -15.89
C ASP A 147 5.83 -16.29 -15.71
N GLY A 148 5.33 -16.56 -14.51
CA GLY A 148 4.48 -17.70 -14.20
C GLY A 148 5.21 -18.94 -13.67
N ARG A 149 4.47 -20.06 -13.62
CA ARG A 149 4.97 -21.33 -13.06
C ARG A 149 5.72 -22.15 -14.09
N MET A 150 6.87 -22.68 -13.68
CA MET A 150 7.69 -23.56 -14.51
C MET A 150 8.50 -24.55 -13.67
N GLY A 151 9.15 -25.50 -14.33
CA GLY A 151 10.08 -26.43 -13.68
C GLY A 151 11.49 -25.83 -13.60
N SER A 152 12.22 -26.08 -12.51
CA SER A 152 13.56 -25.56 -12.26
C SER A 152 14.65 -26.06 -13.20
N GLY A 153 14.41 -27.12 -13.98
CA GLY A 153 15.47 -27.91 -14.60
C GLY A 153 16.18 -28.80 -13.59
N LYS A 154 17.33 -29.36 -13.98
CA LYS A 154 18.16 -30.25 -13.15
C LYS A 154 19.54 -29.66 -12.93
N TRP A 155 19.91 -29.40 -11.68
CA TRP A 155 21.20 -28.81 -11.32
C TRP A 155 21.56 -29.09 -9.86
N ALA A 156 22.85 -28.91 -9.54
CA ALA A 156 23.38 -29.09 -8.19
C ALA A 156 23.86 -27.76 -7.60
N TYR A 157 23.86 -27.70 -6.27
CA TYR A 157 24.29 -26.54 -5.50
C TYR A 157 24.72 -26.95 -4.10
N GLU A 158 25.35 -26.02 -3.39
CA GLU A 158 25.77 -26.16 -2.01
C GLU A 158 24.98 -25.20 -1.13
N ILE A 159 24.64 -25.65 0.08
CA ILE A 159 23.95 -24.85 1.09
C ILE A 159 24.61 -25.03 2.45
N ASN A 160 24.77 -23.94 3.19
CA ASN A 160 25.25 -23.96 4.56
C ASN A 160 24.19 -24.59 5.46
N SER A 161 24.65 -25.43 6.37
CA SER A 161 23.87 -25.90 7.50
C SER A 161 23.91 -24.91 8.64
N LEU A 162 22.83 -24.84 9.42
CA LEU A 162 22.80 -24.18 10.73
C LEU A 162 23.85 -24.74 11.71
N ARG A 163 24.36 -25.96 11.45
CA ARG A 163 25.42 -26.61 12.24
C ARG A 163 26.82 -26.47 11.63
N SER A 164 27.04 -25.44 10.80
CA SER A 164 28.35 -25.10 10.22
C SER A 164 28.97 -26.17 9.31
N LYS A 165 28.14 -26.95 8.62
CA LYS A 165 28.54 -27.91 7.57
C LYS A 165 28.03 -27.44 6.20
N LEU A 166 28.77 -27.72 5.14
CA LEU A 166 28.30 -27.50 3.77
C LEU A 166 27.62 -28.77 3.24
N ILE A 167 26.40 -28.63 2.72
CA ILE A 167 25.58 -29.74 2.22
C ILE A 167 25.42 -29.61 0.71
N LYS A 168 25.70 -30.68 -0.03
CA LYS A 168 25.48 -30.75 -1.48
C LYS A 168 24.05 -31.19 -1.76
N MET A 169 23.37 -30.40 -2.59
CA MET A 169 21.99 -30.60 -3.00
C MET A 169 21.91 -30.80 -4.50
N THR A 170 20.92 -31.57 -4.95
CA THR A 170 20.58 -31.69 -6.37
C THR A 170 19.07 -31.54 -6.49
N VAL A 171 18.65 -30.58 -7.29
CA VAL A 171 17.25 -30.38 -7.63
C VAL A 171 16.98 -30.95 -9.02
N ASN A 172 15.80 -31.51 -9.21
CA ASN A 172 15.33 -32.08 -10.45
C ASN A 172 13.87 -31.70 -10.68
N ASN A 173 13.64 -30.67 -11.50
CA ASN A 173 12.32 -30.17 -11.87
C ASN A 173 11.43 -29.86 -10.66
N ALA A 174 11.96 -29.13 -9.68
CA ALA A 174 11.14 -28.49 -8.66
C ALA A 174 10.25 -27.42 -9.31
N THR A 175 9.02 -27.27 -8.81
CA THR A 175 8.13 -26.20 -9.26
C THR A 175 8.63 -24.86 -8.75
N ILE A 176 8.80 -23.91 -9.66
CA ILE A 176 9.13 -22.51 -9.37
C ILE A 176 8.00 -21.61 -9.92
N GLU A 177 7.81 -20.46 -9.30
CA GLU A 177 6.88 -19.41 -9.74
C GLU A 177 7.72 -18.13 -9.83
N ILE A 178 7.69 -17.46 -10.97
CA ILE A 178 8.40 -16.20 -11.20
C ILE A 178 7.34 -15.14 -11.41
N ASP A 179 7.33 -14.08 -10.60
CA ASP A 179 6.31 -13.03 -10.72
C ASP A 179 6.51 -12.23 -12.01
N SER A 180 7.75 -11.84 -12.32
CA SER A 180 8.07 -11.13 -13.56
C SER A 180 9.56 -11.15 -13.87
N VAL A 181 9.92 -11.19 -15.16
CA VAL A 181 11.28 -10.99 -15.66
C VAL A 181 11.29 -9.84 -16.65
N PHE A 182 12.16 -8.87 -16.40
CA PHE A 182 12.46 -7.81 -17.34
C PHE A 182 13.86 -8.00 -17.91
N GLU A 183 14.01 -7.76 -19.21
CA GLU A 183 15.29 -7.89 -19.91
C GLU A 183 15.57 -6.64 -20.73
N THR A 184 16.82 -6.21 -20.67
CA THR A 184 17.37 -5.15 -21.52
C THR A 184 18.50 -5.73 -22.38
N LYS A 185 19.17 -4.86 -23.13
CA LYS A 185 20.44 -5.24 -23.77
C LYS A 185 21.56 -5.50 -22.76
N LYS A 186 21.51 -4.88 -21.57
CA LYS A 186 22.59 -4.96 -20.57
C LYS A 186 22.41 -6.11 -19.59
N ALA A 187 21.21 -6.37 -19.09
CA ALA A 187 20.97 -7.33 -18.00
C ALA A 187 19.55 -7.93 -18.03
N ILE A 188 19.36 -8.97 -17.19
CA ILE A 188 18.07 -9.60 -16.93
C ILE A 188 17.74 -9.42 -15.45
N TYR A 189 16.54 -8.94 -15.15
CA TYR A 189 16.05 -8.64 -13.81
C TYR A 189 14.91 -9.60 -13.46
N ILE A 190 15.11 -10.45 -12.46
CA ILE A 190 14.08 -11.39 -11.98
C ILE A 190 13.42 -10.80 -10.76
N ILE A 191 12.13 -10.47 -10.85
CA ILE A 191 11.39 -9.81 -9.77
C ILE A 191 10.56 -10.83 -9.00
N GLU A 192 10.75 -10.86 -7.69
CA GLU A 192 9.86 -11.49 -6.71
C GLU A 192 9.20 -10.37 -5.88
N ALA A 193 7.88 -10.26 -5.94
CA ALA A 193 7.13 -9.21 -5.27
C ALA A 193 6.38 -9.74 -4.03
N LYS A 194 6.46 -9.01 -2.91
CA LYS A 194 5.79 -9.36 -1.67
C LYS A 194 5.11 -8.17 -0.99
N ARG A 195 3.83 -8.36 -0.66
CA ARG A 195 3.05 -7.41 0.14
C ARG A 195 3.25 -7.60 1.64
N VAL A 196 4.41 -7.24 2.18
CA VAL A 196 4.66 -7.23 3.64
C VAL A 196 5.97 -6.52 3.97
N LYS A 197 6.05 -6.00 5.20
CA LYS A 197 7.27 -5.44 5.81
C LYS A 197 8.01 -6.55 6.54
N GLU A 198 8.66 -7.43 5.80
CA GLU A 198 9.35 -8.57 6.36
C GLU A 198 10.74 -8.21 6.90
N SER A 199 11.21 -8.96 7.90
CA SER A 199 12.58 -8.81 8.44
C SER A 199 13.58 -9.75 7.76
N ASN A 200 13.07 -10.82 7.15
CA ASN A 200 13.80 -11.88 6.50
C ASN A 200 12.96 -12.50 5.38
N PHE A 201 13.61 -13.23 4.47
CA PHE A 201 12.93 -13.96 3.40
C PHE A 201 13.65 -15.26 3.05
N LEU A 202 12.90 -16.16 2.42
CA LEU A 202 13.40 -17.43 1.91
C LEU A 202 14.23 -17.21 0.63
N ILE A 203 15.55 -17.46 0.71
CA ILE A 203 16.50 -17.19 -0.37
C ILE A 203 16.11 -17.89 -1.68
N ARG A 204 15.49 -19.07 -1.59
CA ARG A 204 14.98 -19.88 -2.71
C ARG A 204 14.09 -19.10 -3.67
N GLN A 205 13.29 -18.15 -3.15
CA GLN A 205 12.40 -17.32 -3.97
C GLN A 205 13.18 -16.55 -5.05
N LEU A 206 14.44 -16.19 -4.78
CA LEU A 206 15.35 -15.56 -5.75
C LEU A 206 16.31 -16.55 -6.40
N TYR A 207 16.87 -17.48 -5.61
CA TYR A 207 17.92 -18.39 -6.06
C TYR A 207 17.47 -19.38 -7.13
N PHE A 208 16.27 -19.96 -6.98
CA PHE A 208 15.80 -20.98 -7.92
C PHE A 208 15.46 -20.40 -9.30
N PRO A 209 14.75 -19.26 -9.41
CA PRO A 209 14.62 -18.54 -10.67
C PRO A 209 15.97 -18.15 -11.28
N TYR A 210 16.91 -17.64 -10.49
CA TYR A 210 18.26 -17.33 -10.96
C TYR A 210 18.97 -18.55 -11.56
N ARG A 211 18.95 -19.69 -10.86
CA ARG A 211 19.53 -20.96 -11.33
C ARG A 211 18.79 -21.55 -12.52
N LYS A 212 17.48 -21.35 -12.65
CA LYS A 212 16.72 -21.72 -13.84
C LYS A 212 17.31 -21.05 -15.09
N LEU A 213 17.54 -19.74 -15.03
CA LEU A 213 18.07 -19.00 -16.19
C LEU A 213 19.48 -19.44 -16.56
N ILE A 214 20.36 -19.64 -15.57
CA ILE A 214 21.76 -20.03 -15.83
C ILE A 214 21.87 -21.51 -16.20
N SER A 215 21.35 -22.41 -15.36
CA SER A 215 21.65 -23.83 -15.46
C SER A 215 20.73 -24.59 -16.42
N ASP A 216 19.51 -24.10 -16.68
CA ASP A 216 18.54 -24.78 -17.56
C ASP A 216 18.34 -24.05 -18.88
N LEU A 217 18.18 -22.71 -18.84
CA LEU A 217 18.06 -21.89 -20.06
C LEU A 217 19.43 -21.49 -20.65
N ASN A 218 20.54 -21.84 -19.98
CA ASN A 218 21.91 -21.61 -20.42
C ASN A 218 22.24 -20.12 -20.72
N ILE A 219 21.66 -19.21 -19.95
CA ILE A 219 21.92 -17.77 -20.07
C ILE A 219 23.19 -17.42 -19.30
N VAL A 220 24.29 -17.26 -20.04
CA VAL A 220 25.63 -16.99 -19.46
C VAL A 220 26.29 -15.70 -19.95
N GLN A 221 25.69 -15.05 -20.96
CA GLN A 221 26.28 -13.87 -21.62
C GLN A 221 25.78 -12.53 -21.05
N LYS A 222 24.67 -12.55 -20.30
CA LYS A 222 24.08 -11.37 -19.67
C LYS A 222 24.06 -11.55 -18.16
N PRO A 223 24.39 -10.51 -17.38
CA PRO A 223 24.15 -10.49 -15.94
C PRO A 223 22.68 -10.77 -15.63
N ILE A 224 22.44 -11.60 -14.61
CA ILE A 224 21.11 -11.89 -14.09
C ILE A 224 21.06 -11.34 -12.67
N ILE A 225 20.14 -10.42 -12.43
CA ILE A 225 19.99 -9.64 -11.20
C ILE A 225 18.66 -10.04 -10.55
N PRO A 226 18.69 -10.85 -9.48
CA PRO A 226 17.52 -11.08 -8.65
C PRO A 226 17.08 -9.80 -7.93
N VAL A 227 15.78 -9.55 -7.92
CA VAL A 227 15.15 -8.36 -7.37
C VAL A 227 14.07 -8.78 -6.39
N PHE A 228 14.19 -8.36 -5.13
CA PHE A 228 13.10 -8.48 -4.17
C PHE A 228 12.35 -7.16 -4.09
N TYR A 229 11.06 -7.19 -4.40
CA TYR A 229 10.20 -6.03 -4.45
C TYR A 229 9.23 -6.03 -3.26
N GLU A 230 9.57 -5.27 -2.23
CA GLU A 230 8.75 -5.12 -1.02
C GLU A 230 7.67 -4.06 -1.22
N ILE A 231 6.44 -4.39 -0.80
CA ILE A 231 5.27 -3.52 -0.94
C ILE A 231 4.59 -3.36 0.42
N ASP A 232 4.46 -2.12 0.88
CA ASP A 232 3.54 -1.73 1.94
C ASP A 232 2.33 -1.03 1.33
N SER A 233 1.28 -1.81 1.05
CA SER A 233 0.07 -1.28 0.41
C SER A 233 -0.72 -0.30 1.28
N GLN A 234 -0.48 -0.25 2.59
CA GLN A 234 -1.17 0.68 3.49
C GLN A 234 -0.56 2.08 3.41
N THR A 235 0.76 2.16 3.43
CA THR A 235 1.51 3.42 3.32
C THR A 235 1.83 3.79 1.88
N GLN A 236 1.60 2.88 0.93
CA GLN A 236 1.99 3.00 -0.47
C GLN A 236 3.52 3.09 -0.68
N LEU A 237 4.30 2.70 0.34
CA LEU A 237 5.75 2.62 0.28
C LEU A 237 6.17 1.33 -0.43
N ALA A 238 7.15 1.43 -1.32
CA ALA A 238 7.74 0.30 -2.01
C ALA A 238 9.26 0.34 -1.96
N LYS A 239 9.88 -0.84 -1.94
CA LYS A 239 11.34 -0.99 -1.94
C LYS A 239 11.77 -2.00 -2.98
N ILE A 240 12.70 -1.60 -3.83
CA ILE A 240 13.33 -2.47 -4.83
C ILE A 240 14.73 -2.78 -4.29
N ARG A 241 14.99 -4.05 -4.00
CA ARG A 241 16.31 -4.54 -3.55
C ARG A 241 16.93 -5.41 -4.62
N LEU A 242 18.14 -5.06 -5.04
CA LEU A 242 18.89 -5.82 -6.02
C LEU A 242 19.91 -6.68 -5.30
N PHE A 243 19.93 -7.94 -5.69
CA PHE A 243 20.82 -8.94 -5.13
C PHE A 243 21.74 -9.50 -6.21
N GLU A 244 22.88 -10.02 -5.76
CA GLU A 244 23.76 -10.88 -6.54
C GLU A 244 24.01 -12.18 -5.79
N PHE A 245 24.35 -13.24 -6.52
CA PHE A 245 24.93 -14.45 -5.95
C PHE A 245 26.42 -14.45 -6.29
N GLN A 246 27.27 -14.17 -5.29
CA GLN A 246 28.71 -14.06 -5.48
C GLN A 246 29.33 -15.39 -5.95
N ASN A 247 28.67 -16.51 -5.67
CA ASN A 247 28.96 -17.80 -6.25
C ASN A 247 27.65 -18.49 -6.63
N SER A 248 27.41 -18.69 -7.93
CA SER A 248 26.17 -19.28 -8.43
C SER A 248 25.88 -20.67 -7.86
N ASP A 249 26.88 -21.44 -7.47
CA ASP A 249 26.71 -22.78 -6.89
C ASP A 249 26.51 -22.76 -5.37
N ASN A 250 26.62 -21.61 -4.71
CA ASN A 250 26.39 -21.48 -3.27
C ASN A 250 25.10 -20.71 -2.98
N TYR A 251 24.11 -21.42 -2.44
CA TYR A 251 22.80 -20.89 -2.05
C TYR A 251 22.91 -19.68 -1.08
N ASN A 252 23.87 -19.70 -0.17
CA ASN A 252 24.05 -18.68 0.85
C ASN A 252 24.97 -17.52 0.41
N SER A 253 25.42 -17.49 -0.84
CA SER A 253 26.24 -16.38 -1.38
C SER A 253 25.45 -15.15 -1.80
N ILE A 254 24.15 -15.10 -1.45
CA ILE A 254 23.27 -13.97 -1.75
C ILE A 254 23.75 -12.70 -1.03
N HIS A 255 23.86 -11.61 -1.77
CA HIS A 255 24.29 -10.32 -1.25
C HIS A 255 23.42 -9.19 -1.82
N GLU A 256 22.86 -8.34 -0.95
CA GLU A 256 22.16 -7.12 -1.36
C GLU A 256 23.20 -6.03 -1.68
N PHE A 257 23.29 -5.60 -2.93
CA PHE A 257 24.29 -4.60 -3.35
C PHE A 257 23.69 -3.24 -3.69
N LYS A 258 22.38 -3.15 -3.94
CA LYS A 258 21.69 -1.88 -4.22
C LYS A 258 20.26 -1.92 -3.70
N ARG A 259 19.77 -0.76 -3.25
CA ARG A 259 18.39 -0.55 -2.84
C ARG A 259 17.86 0.77 -3.37
N PHE A 260 16.58 0.77 -3.70
CA PHE A 260 15.82 1.94 -4.10
C PHE A 260 14.48 1.96 -3.36
N GLU A 261 14.15 3.07 -2.71
CA GLU A 261 12.90 3.23 -1.94
C GLU A 261 12.07 4.38 -2.51
N PHE A 262 10.78 4.15 -2.70
CA PHE A 262 9.87 5.16 -3.20
C PHE A 262 8.44 4.97 -2.69
N GLN A 263 7.62 5.99 -2.84
CA GLN A 263 6.20 5.96 -2.49
C GLN A 263 5.35 6.37 -3.68
N PHE A 264 4.25 5.64 -3.94
CA PHE A 264 3.23 6.15 -4.85
C PHE A 264 2.43 7.24 -4.14
N VAL A 265 2.21 8.35 -4.83
CA VAL A 265 1.30 9.42 -4.41
C VAL A 265 0.04 9.35 -5.27
N ASP A 266 -1.11 9.28 -4.61
CA ASP A 266 -2.42 9.13 -5.23
C ASP A 266 -2.67 10.25 -6.25
N GLN A 267 -3.13 9.90 -7.45
CA GLN A 267 -3.60 10.86 -8.47
C GLN A 267 -4.83 11.68 -8.04
N LYS A 268 -5.39 11.44 -6.84
CA LYS A 268 -6.57 12.16 -6.34
C LYS A 268 -6.24 13.58 -5.94
N PHE A 269 -5.85 14.38 -6.94
CA PHE A 269 -5.67 15.82 -6.91
C PHE A 269 -5.01 16.24 -5.59
N GLU A 270 -3.73 15.92 -5.48
CA GLU A 270 -2.81 16.75 -4.72
C GLU A 270 -2.81 18.11 -5.39
N ILE A 271 -3.74 18.96 -4.94
CA ILE A 271 -3.71 20.37 -5.22
C ILE A 271 -2.56 20.91 -4.38
N ASN A 272 -1.35 20.79 -4.92
CA ASN A 272 -0.14 21.24 -4.24
C ASN A 272 0.21 22.67 -4.65
N THR A 273 -0.39 23.17 -5.73
CA THR A 273 -0.19 24.53 -6.24
C THR A 273 -1.53 25.24 -6.46
N LYS A 274 -1.50 26.57 -6.44
CA LYS A 274 -2.67 27.40 -6.80
C LYS A 274 -3.23 27.05 -8.18
N SER A 275 -2.35 26.76 -9.16
CA SER A 275 -2.73 26.41 -10.52
C SER A 275 -3.54 25.11 -10.60
N ASP A 276 -3.15 24.10 -9.83
CA ASP A 276 -3.88 22.82 -9.77
C ASP A 276 -5.29 23.01 -9.19
N PHE A 277 -5.44 23.90 -8.20
CA PHE A 277 -6.75 24.19 -7.59
C PHE A 277 -7.67 24.85 -8.60
N ILE A 278 -7.13 25.80 -9.37
CA ILE A 278 -7.87 26.50 -10.42
C ILE A 278 -8.31 25.52 -11.51
N ILE A 279 -7.46 24.57 -11.92
CA ILE A 279 -7.84 23.52 -12.88
C ILE A 279 -8.98 22.66 -12.30
N TYR A 280 -8.83 22.18 -11.06
CA TYR A 280 -9.89 21.42 -10.38
C TYR A 280 -11.21 22.20 -10.34
N ALA A 281 -11.18 23.46 -9.90
CA ALA A 281 -12.36 24.31 -9.80
C ALA A 281 -13.05 24.55 -11.16
N LYS A 282 -12.31 24.56 -12.27
CA LYS A 282 -12.88 24.66 -13.63
C LYS A 282 -13.57 23.38 -14.09
N THR A 283 -13.09 22.21 -13.65
CA THR A 283 -13.55 20.91 -14.16
C THR A 283 -14.52 20.20 -13.21
N VAL A 284 -14.62 20.63 -11.96
CA VAL A 284 -15.45 19.97 -10.96
C VAL A 284 -16.93 20.06 -11.31
N GLN A 285 -17.64 18.95 -11.21
CA GLN A 285 -19.10 18.97 -11.28
C GLN A 285 -19.66 19.60 -10.01
N THR A 286 -20.25 20.78 -10.16
CA THR A 286 -20.85 21.53 -9.06
C THR A 286 -22.22 20.97 -8.66
N VAL A 287 -22.59 21.19 -7.39
CA VAL A 287 -23.91 20.91 -6.84
C VAL A 287 -24.68 22.22 -6.64
N PRO A 288 -26.03 22.20 -6.75
CA PRO A 288 -26.85 23.39 -6.55
C PRO A 288 -26.70 23.98 -5.15
N THR A 289 -26.66 25.32 -5.06
CA THR A 289 -26.53 26.04 -3.81
C THR A 289 -27.76 25.89 -2.93
N LYS A 290 -27.58 25.42 -1.69
CA LYS A 290 -28.69 25.22 -0.73
C LYS A 290 -29.06 26.53 -0.01
N SER A 291 -29.93 27.34 -0.62
CA SER A 291 -30.31 28.67 -0.10
C SER A 291 -30.81 28.69 1.35
N ASN A 292 -31.52 27.65 1.79
CA ASN A 292 -32.11 27.56 3.12
C ASN A 292 -31.11 27.34 4.27
N LEU A 293 -29.94 26.74 3.98
CA LEU A 293 -28.91 26.40 4.97
C LEU A 293 -27.61 27.20 4.78
N PHE A 294 -27.66 28.30 4.02
CA PHE A 294 -26.47 29.01 3.58
C PHE A 294 -25.56 29.47 4.75
N PRO A 295 -24.23 29.24 4.65
CA PRO A 295 -23.25 29.60 5.68
C PRO A 295 -23.28 31.10 6.06
N GLN A 296 -23.09 31.39 7.35
CA GLN A 296 -23.02 32.76 7.87
C GLN A 296 -21.76 33.01 8.73
N ALA A 297 -20.91 32.00 8.89
CA ALA A 297 -19.67 32.11 9.64
C ALA A 297 -18.53 32.47 8.69
N ASN A 298 -17.79 33.54 9.00
CA ASN A 298 -16.76 34.10 8.12
C ASN A 298 -15.35 33.54 8.37
N ASP A 299 -15.11 32.90 9.51
CA ASP A 299 -13.78 32.45 9.93
C ASP A 299 -13.63 30.93 9.75
N LEU A 300 -12.99 30.51 8.67
CA LEU A 300 -12.81 29.10 8.37
C LEU A 300 -11.83 28.39 9.30
N SER A 301 -10.93 29.12 9.97
CA SER A 301 -10.05 28.54 10.98
C SER A 301 -10.86 28.02 12.17
N LYS A 302 -11.90 28.76 12.58
CA LYS A 302 -12.85 28.32 13.62
C LYS A 302 -13.71 27.14 13.18
N VAL A 303 -14.10 27.09 11.90
CA VAL A 303 -14.82 25.92 11.33
C VAL A 303 -13.94 24.67 11.39
N LEU A 304 -12.66 24.77 11.00
CA LEU A 304 -11.72 23.66 11.04
C LEU A 304 -11.35 23.27 12.47
N ALA A 305 -11.24 24.21 13.41
CA ALA A 305 -11.07 23.90 14.83
C ALA A 305 -12.26 23.10 15.38
N LEU A 306 -13.49 23.54 15.08
CA LEU A 306 -14.71 22.83 15.48
C LEU A 306 -14.79 21.43 14.87
N LEU A 307 -14.34 21.25 13.63
CA LEU A 307 -14.24 19.94 12.99
C LEU A 307 -13.36 18.98 13.81
N LEU A 308 -12.22 19.46 14.31
CA LEU A 308 -11.31 18.64 15.13
C LEU A 308 -11.92 18.29 16.48
N ASP A 309 -12.59 19.25 17.12
CA ASP A 309 -13.27 18.98 18.39
C ASP A 309 -14.41 17.95 18.23
N LEU A 310 -15.15 18.04 17.13
CA LEU A 310 -16.22 17.08 16.79
C LEU A 310 -15.70 15.69 16.40
N ASN A 311 -14.43 15.58 16.01
CA ASN A 311 -13.79 14.29 15.76
C ASN A 311 -13.56 13.51 17.06
N GLU A 312 -13.35 14.22 18.17
CA GLU A 312 -13.14 13.64 19.50
C GLU A 312 -14.46 13.39 20.24
N LYS A 313 -15.43 14.33 20.15
CA LYS A 313 -16.73 14.18 20.81
C LYS A 313 -17.88 14.86 20.06
N GLU A 314 -19.06 14.25 20.09
CA GLU A 314 -20.29 14.91 19.62
C GLU A 314 -20.71 16.03 20.58
N MET A 315 -21.07 17.20 20.02
CA MET A 315 -21.40 18.39 20.82
C MET A 315 -22.74 19.02 20.42
N ASN A 316 -23.49 19.53 21.39
CA ASN A 316 -24.63 20.42 21.15
C ASN A 316 -24.19 21.90 21.07
N VAL A 317 -25.11 22.79 20.68
CA VAL A 317 -24.82 24.23 20.47
C VAL A 317 -24.27 24.90 21.74
N SER A 318 -24.77 24.54 22.93
CA SER A 318 -24.33 25.11 24.21
C SER A 318 -22.93 24.62 24.59
N GLU A 319 -22.62 23.35 24.32
CA GLU A 319 -21.27 22.79 24.52
C GLU A 319 -20.24 23.47 23.60
N ILE A 320 -20.60 23.72 22.34
CA ILE A 320 -19.77 24.47 21.38
C ILE A 320 -19.56 25.91 21.87
N ALA A 321 -20.62 26.58 22.33
CA ALA A 321 -20.55 27.95 22.82
C ALA A 321 -19.60 28.09 24.00
N LEU A 322 -19.68 27.16 24.95
CA LEU A 322 -18.79 27.13 26.11
C LEU A 322 -17.33 26.89 25.70
N GLN A 323 -17.08 25.96 24.78
CA GLN A 323 -15.73 25.56 24.36
C GLN A 323 -14.99 26.67 23.60
N PHE A 324 -15.70 27.41 22.75
CA PHE A 324 -15.11 28.47 21.92
C PHE A 324 -15.27 29.88 22.51
N GLY A 325 -15.94 30.02 23.66
CA GLY A 325 -16.28 31.32 24.23
C GLY A 325 -17.21 32.15 23.33
N PHE A 326 -17.98 31.49 22.47
CA PHE A 326 -18.92 32.13 21.55
C PHE A 326 -20.24 32.42 22.24
N ASP A 327 -20.99 33.38 21.70
CA ASP A 327 -22.43 33.39 21.95
C ASP A 327 -23.10 32.16 21.28
N VAL A 328 -24.24 31.73 21.83
CA VAL A 328 -24.97 30.53 21.38
C VAL A 328 -25.34 30.61 19.89
N ARG A 329 -25.61 31.82 19.39
CA ARG A 329 -26.02 32.05 18.00
C ARG A 329 -24.84 31.90 17.04
N GLN A 330 -23.66 32.41 17.39
CA GLN A 330 -22.44 32.20 16.62
C GLN A 330 -22.07 30.72 16.56
N SER A 331 -22.22 30.00 17.68
CA SER A 331 -21.93 28.56 17.76
C SER A 331 -22.76 27.74 16.77
N ASP A 332 -24.05 28.06 16.66
CA ASP A 332 -24.94 27.43 15.68
C ASP A 332 -24.50 27.75 14.23
N TYR A 333 -24.02 28.98 13.96
CA TYR A 333 -23.53 29.34 12.63
C TYR A 333 -22.30 28.54 12.21
N TYR A 334 -21.31 28.34 13.08
CA TYR A 334 -20.12 27.55 12.75
C TYR A 334 -20.44 26.06 12.53
N ALA A 335 -21.25 25.47 13.40
CA ALA A 335 -21.64 24.08 13.26
C ALA A 335 -22.45 23.82 11.97
N ASN A 336 -23.33 24.76 11.60
CA ASN A 336 -24.10 24.67 10.37
C ASN A 336 -23.24 24.75 9.10
N VAL A 337 -22.02 25.31 9.13
CA VAL A 337 -21.09 25.24 7.99
C VAL A 337 -20.70 23.79 7.71
N LEU A 338 -20.36 23.03 8.75
CA LEU A 338 -19.99 21.62 8.61
C LEU A 338 -21.18 20.80 8.09
N VAL A 339 -22.39 21.11 8.53
CA VAL A 339 -23.62 20.47 8.02
C VAL A 339 -23.86 20.82 6.55
N TYR A 340 -23.67 22.09 6.17
CA TYR A 340 -23.90 22.57 4.82
C TYR A 340 -23.09 21.79 3.77
N PHE A 341 -21.78 21.60 4.06
CA PHE A 341 -20.85 20.83 3.22
C PHE A 341 -20.89 19.32 3.46
N GLY A 342 -21.84 18.81 4.24
CA GLY A 342 -22.00 17.37 4.48
C GLY A 342 -20.91 16.72 5.33
N LEU A 343 -20.14 17.53 6.07
CA LEU A 343 -19.09 17.08 6.98
C LEU A 343 -19.63 16.69 8.36
N ALA A 344 -20.79 17.22 8.74
CA ALA A 344 -21.48 16.86 9.98
C ALA A 344 -22.99 16.68 9.74
N ASN A 345 -23.66 16.00 10.67
CA ASN A 345 -25.11 15.90 10.75
C ASN A 345 -25.56 16.19 12.18
N LYS A 346 -26.82 16.60 12.34
CA LYS A 346 -27.45 16.75 13.66
C LYS A 346 -28.20 15.47 14.00
N ASN A 347 -27.81 14.82 15.10
CA ASN A 347 -28.44 13.57 15.54
C ASN A 347 -29.80 13.83 16.23
N SER A 348 -30.49 12.76 16.61
CA SER A 348 -31.80 12.81 17.30
C SER A 348 -31.76 13.59 18.62
N TYR A 349 -30.60 13.70 19.26
CA TYR A 349 -30.38 14.45 20.50
C TYR A 349 -29.94 15.91 20.28
N LYS A 350 -30.08 16.43 19.05
CA LYS A 350 -29.64 17.78 18.66
C LYS A 350 -28.14 18.03 18.82
N LYS A 351 -27.32 16.98 18.91
CA LYS A 351 -25.85 17.09 18.87
C LYS A 351 -25.36 17.01 17.43
N PHE A 352 -24.30 17.74 17.14
CA PHE A 352 -23.56 17.63 15.89
C PHE A 352 -22.58 16.47 15.99
N ALA A 353 -22.58 15.62 14.97
CA ALA A 353 -21.69 14.48 14.82
C ALA A 353 -21.10 14.50 13.41
N LEU A 354 -19.81 14.14 13.27
CA LEU A 354 -19.18 14.11 11.95
C LEU A 354 -19.78 12.98 11.10
N THR A 355 -19.86 13.23 9.79
CA THR A 355 -20.12 12.18 8.81
C THR A 355 -18.84 11.38 8.56
N THR A 356 -18.94 10.28 7.79
CA THR A 356 -17.74 9.57 7.31
C THR A 356 -16.78 10.49 6.54
N LEU A 357 -17.31 11.47 5.80
CA LEU A 357 -16.50 12.48 5.12
C LEU A 357 -15.83 13.43 6.11
N GLY A 358 -16.57 13.89 7.13
CA GLY A 358 -16.03 14.74 8.21
C GLY A 358 -14.88 14.08 8.96
N HIS A 359 -15.05 12.83 9.40
CA HIS A 359 -13.98 12.08 10.07
C HIS A 359 -12.76 11.87 9.16
N ARG A 360 -12.97 11.59 7.87
CA ARG A 360 -11.85 11.47 6.92
C ARG A 360 -11.06 12.76 6.83
N LEU A 361 -11.75 13.90 6.71
CA LEU A 361 -11.14 15.22 6.58
C LEU A 361 -10.39 15.62 7.87
N ALA A 362 -11.00 15.39 9.04
CA ALA A 362 -10.42 15.74 10.34
C ALA A 362 -9.07 15.03 10.61
N ASN A 363 -8.93 13.78 10.17
CA ASN A 363 -7.75 12.95 10.40
C ASN A 363 -6.61 13.14 9.38
N GLN A 364 -6.68 14.14 8.49
CA GLN A 364 -5.58 14.46 7.57
C GLN A 364 -4.58 15.46 8.16
N PRO A 365 -3.32 15.47 7.67
CA PRO A 365 -2.37 16.57 7.88
C PRO A 365 -2.98 17.93 7.53
N GLN A 366 -2.50 19.01 8.16
CA GLN A 366 -3.17 20.32 8.07
C GLN A 366 -3.28 20.86 6.62
N ALA A 367 -2.24 20.68 5.80
CA ALA A 367 -2.27 21.11 4.39
C ALA A 367 -3.34 20.35 3.58
N GLU A 368 -3.38 19.03 3.71
CA GLU A 368 -4.36 18.17 3.05
C GLU A 368 -5.79 18.43 3.53
N LYS A 369 -5.95 18.70 4.83
CA LYS A 369 -7.23 19.10 5.44
C LYS A 369 -7.76 20.37 4.80
N ASN A 370 -6.91 21.39 4.66
CA ASN A 370 -7.27 22.66 4.03
C ASN A 370 -7.65 22.44 2.55
N ALA A 371 -6.85 21.65 1.81
CA ALA A 371 -7.14 21.33 0.41
C ALA A 371 -8.44 20.54 0.23
N MET A 372 -8.70 19.53 1.08
CA MET A 372 -9.95 18.79 1.10
C MET A 372 -11.15 19.70 1.37
N PHE A 373 -11.04 20.58 2.36
CA PHE A 373 -12.12 21.50 2.70
C PHE A 373 -12.39 22.50 1.57
N ALA A 374 -11.33 23.10 0.99
CA ALA A 374 -11.45 23.99 -0.16
C ALA A 374 -12.14 23.32 -1.36
N ARG A 375 -11.85 22.03 -1.61
CA ARG A 375 -12.52 21.23 -2.65
C ARG A 375 -14.02 21.10 -2.41
N GLU A 376 -14.45 20.86 -1.17
CA GLU A 376 -15.89 20.78 -0.85
C GLU A 376 -16.58 22.15 -0.98
N VAL A 377 -15.87 23.25 -0.68
CA VAL A 377 -16.40 24.61 -0.86
C VAL A 377 -16.68 24.91 -2.33
N VAL A 378 -15.72 24.67 -3.23
CA VAL A 378 -15.89 24.97 -4.68
C VAL A 378 -16.74 23.95 -5.44
N ARG A 379 -17.23 22.90 -4.77
CA ARG A 379 -18.29 22.06 -5.32
C ARG A 379 -19.65 22.73 -5.24
N ASP A 380 -19.87 23.68 -4.33
CA ASP A 380 -21.08 24.48 -4.33
C ASP A 380 -21.04 25.48 -5.50
N HIS A 381 -22.09 25.52 -6.32
CA HIS A 381 -22.11 26.27 -7.58
C HIS A 381 -21.85 27.78 -7.38
N LEU A 382 -22.50 28.42 -6.39
CA LEU A 382 -22.28 29.83 -6.08
C LEU A 382 -20.85 30.12 -5.63
N PHE A 383 -20.29 29.28 -4.76
CA PHE A 383 -18.91 29.44 -4.29
C PHE A 383 -17.91 29.21 -5.43
N ASN A 384 -18.18 28.27 -6.34
CA ASN A 384 -17.39 28.06 -7.55
C ASN A 384 -17.40 29.30 -8.46
N MET A 385 -18.59 29.82 -8.78
CA MET A 385 -18.73 31.05 -9.59
C MET A 385 -17.98 32.23 -8.98
N ALA A 386 -18.08 32.41 -7.66
CA ALA A 386 -17.36 33.46 -6.95
C ALA A 386 -15.84 33.25 -7.02
N PHE A 387 -15.36 32.03 -6.76
CA PHE A 387 -13.95 31.69 -6.88
C PHE A 387 -13.42 31.97 -8.30
N MET A 388 -14.14 31.53 -9.34
CA MET A 388 -13.77 31.75 -10.74
C MET A 388 -13.80 33.22 -11.15
N THR A 389 -14.70 34.02 -10.57
CA THR A 389 -14.72 35.48 -10.75
C THR A 389 -13.49 36.11 -10.11
N HIS A 390 -13.11 35.66 -8.91
CA HIS A 390 -11.92 36.16 -8.21
C HIS A 390 -10.62 35.96 -8.99
N GLN A 391 -10.50 34.85 -9.72
CA GLN A 391 -9.32 34.57 -10.55
C GLN A 391 -9.20 35.52 -11.77
N LYS A 392 -10.24 36.27 -12.11
CA LYS A 392 -10.24 37.24 -13.22
C LYS A 392 -10.19 38.70 -12.73
N SER A 393 -10.76 38.97 -11.57
CA SER A 393 -10.89 40.30 -10.99
C SER A 393 -11.22 40.21 -9.50
N ASP A 394 -10.90 41.23 -8.70
CA ASP A 394 -11.26 41.24 -7.28
C ASP A 394 -12.76 41.08 -7.03
N LEU A 395 -13.10 40.26 -6.03
CA LEU A 395 -14.48 40.12 -5.57
C LEU A 395 -14.90 41.32 -4.72
N THR A 396 -15.98 41.96 -5.13
CA THR A 396 -16.65 43.03 -4.38
C THR A 396 -17.97 42.54 -3.82
N ALA A 397 -18.50 43.22 -2.79
CA ALA A 397 -19.82 42.88 -2.26
C ALA A 397 -20.91 42.96 -3.35
N ASN A 398 -20.80 43.92 -4.27
CA ASN A 398 -21.72 44.07 -5.38
C ASN A 398 -21.58 42.93 -6.41
N SER A 399 -20.36 42.50 -6.75
CA SER A 399 -20.18 41.38 -7.70
C SER A 399 -20.76 40.09 -7.13
N VAL A 400 -20.50 39.79 -5.86
CA VAL A 400 -21.08 38.62 -5.18
C VAL A 400 -22.60 38.71 -5.10
N TYR A 401 -23.16 39.89 -4.81
CA TYR A 401 -24.61 40.11 -4.82
C TYR A 401 -25.25 39.77 -6.17
N GLN A 402 -24.61 40.13 -7.28
CA GLN A 402 -25.11 39.76 -8.62
C GLN A 402 -25.06 38.25 -8.86
N LEU A 403 -24.00 37.55 -8.42
CA LEU A 403 -23.92 36.08 -8.49
C LEU A 403 -25.04 35.41 -7.66
N MET A 404 -25.31 35.93 -6.46
CA MET A 404 -26.40 35.43 -5.60
C MET A 404 -27.79 35.63 -6.23
N LYS A 405 -27.99 36.71 -6.97
CA LYS A 405 -29.21 36.93 -7.76
C LYS A 405 -29.34 35.95 -8.91
N GLN A 406 -28.25 35.65 -9.62
CA GLN A 406 -28.23 34.65 -10.70
C GLN A 406 -28.60 33.25 -10.18
N GLU A 407 -28.21 32.92 -8.95
CA GLU A 407 -28.59 31.68 -8.24
C GLU A 407 -30.03 31.66 -7.71
N ASN A 408 -30.85 32.67 -8.01
CA ASN A 408 -32.23 32.78 -7.55
C ASN A 408 -32.39 32.61 -6.02
N MET A 409 -31.44 33.13 -5.23
CA MET A 409 -31.53 33.07 -3.77
C MET A 409 -32.74 33.84 -3.26
N THR A 410 -33.65 33.17 -2.56
CA THR A 410 -34.93 33.71 -2.05
C THR A 410 -34.78 34.53 -0.76
N LEU A 411 -33.79 35.41 -0.68
CA LEU A 411 -33.45 36.20 0.51
C LEU A 411 -33.63 37.70 0.26
N SER A 412 -33.88 38.47 1.32
CA SER A 412 -33.94 39.93 1.21
C SER A 412 -32.60 40.54 0.83
N GLU A 413 -32.62 41.69 0.15
CA GLU A 413 -31.42 42.39 -0.33
C GLU A 413 -30.41 42.67 0.80
N ASN A 414 -30.89 43.17 1.95
CA ASN A 414 -30.05 43.35 3.14
C ASN A 414 -29.39 42.05 3.63
N THR A 415 -30.09 40.92 3.51
CA THR A 415 -29.54 39.60 3.91
C THR A 415 -28.52 39.10 2.91
N LEU A 416 -28.75 39.30 1.60
CA LEU A 416 -27.80 38.96 0.55
C LEU A 416 -26.51 39.76 0.69
N MET A 417 -26.61 41.07 0.89
CA MET A 417 -25.45 41.94 1.10
C MET A 417 -24.63 41.53 2.33
N ARG A 418 -25.28 41.17 3.43
CA ARG A 418 -24.57 40.65 4.61
C ARG A 418 -23.87 39.32 4.33
N ARG A 419 -24.52 38.40 3.61
CA ARG A 419 -23.98 37.07 3.28
C ARG A 419 -22.92 37.10 2.18
N ALA A 420 -22.86 38.16 1.37
CA ALA A 420 -21.78 38.37 0.42
C ALA A 420 -20.41 38.39 1.11
N SER A 421 -20.33 38.93 2.33
CA SER A 421 -19.09 38.91 3.13
C SER A 421 -18.61 37.49 3.44
N THR A 422 -19.50 36.52 3.64
CA THR A 422 -19.13 35.12 3.86
C THR A 422 -18.41 34.54 2.66
N ILE A 423 -18.99 34.72 1.46
CA ILE A 423 -18.41 34.20 0.21
C ILE A 423 -17.04 34.81 -0.04
N ILE A 424 -16.91 36.13 0.12
CA ILE A 424 -15.62 36.83 -0.04
C ILE A 424 -14.56 36.25 0.90
N ASN A 425 -14.89 36.05 2.18
CA ASN A 425 -13.94 35.49 3.13
C ASN A 425 -13.53 34.05 2.80
N TYR A 426 -14.46 33.24 2.29
CA TYR A 426 -14.16 31.85 1.91
C TYR A 426 -13.23 31.81 0.70
N VAL A 427 -13.53 32.62 -0.31
CA VAL A 427 -12.68 32.70 -1.51
C VAL A 427 -11.28 33.22 -1.15
N LYS A 428 -11.16 34.25 -0.31
CA LYS A 428 -9.86 34.73 0.18
C LYS A 428 -9.11 33.68 0.99
N TRP A 429 -9.81 32.95 1.85
CA TRP A 429 -9.21 31.88 2.63
C TRP A 429 -8.66 30.78 1.72
N ILE A 430 -9.44 30.33 0.74
CA ILE A 430 -9.02 29.34 -0.27
C ILE A 430 -7.75 29.82 -0.99
N ASP A 431 -7.74 31.07 -1.45
CA ASP A 431 -6.62 31.64 -2.19
C ASP A 431 -5.32 31.68 -1.36
N ALA A 432 -5.44 31.80 -0.03
CA ALA A 432 -4.32 31.77 0.90
C ALA A 432 -3.84 30.36 1.28
N GLN A 433 -4.54 29.28 0.89
CA GLN A 433 -4.15 27.91 1.25
C GLN A 433 -3.16 27.27 0.27
N PHE A 434 -3.04 27.82 -0.93
CA PHE A 434 -2.22 27.26 -2.00
C PHE A 434 -1.13 28.27 -2.35
N ILE A 435 0.12 27.80 -2.34
CA ILE A 435 1.30 28.58 -2.72
C ILE A 435 1.39 28.66 -4.25
#